data_AF-A0A6P7FTA3-F1
#
_entry.id   AF-A0A6P7FTA3-F1
#
_cell.length_a   1.000
_cell.length_b   1.000
_cell.length_c   1.000
_cell.angle_alpha   90.00
_cell.angle_beta   90.00
_cell.angle_gamma   90.00
#
_symmetry.space_group_name_H-M   'P 1'
#
loop_
_entity.id
_entity.type
_entity.pdbx_description
1 polymer ?
#
loop_
_entity_poly.entity_id
_entity_poly.type
_entity_poly.pdbx_seq_one_letter_code
_entity_poly.pdbx_strand_id
1 'polypeptide(L)'
;MTSYPYFSDVLKLKGIQWPMTIKQIPNFEKQNNMSINVYILKKEKKNYTTLPTFLTKNKKDKHVNLLLVQDTYDEQGPIRYHYVWIKNLSRLLSNQLSKDKGTKYFCDSCLHYFITKEKLNVHKACCKGRSDVNCDRCLQTFSSSTQLEAHTNDCVRINETAVKMPEQSRKMLRFKNFRNKIKAPFAVYADLESALKRTGDPKKHQEHIPVAVGYFFKCSYDDTLSFYSSYRGKDCMKWFADELNQLAVNVSTVFMCPYDIDMTSQQESDFHTATHCHICQQRFFLDDKKVRDHNHLTPEHNYRGAAHEGCNINYKDAHTIPVIFHNLSGYDAHFIVNDIATHIKGPVDLLPITKEKYISFTKHLNDARIKFRFIDSFRFLASSLDKLSSYLTEYPNLRSQYTSLPEENFHLLTKKGIMPYDYIDSFIKFTETSLPPIESFYNKLDDKPCPRRHYLIF
;
A
#
# COMPACT_ATOMS: atom_id res chain seq x y z
N MET A 1 -36.40 -25.84 33.20
CA MET A 1 -35.62 -25.21 34.29
C MET A 1 -34.16 -25.59 34.10
N THR A 2 -33.26 -24.62 33.91
CA THR A 2 -31.83 -24.92 33.78
C THR A 2 -31.29 -25.38 35.13
N SER A 3 -30.66 -26.55 35.19
CA SER A 3 -30.05 -27.18 36.39
C SER A 3 -28.86 -26.40 36.97
N TYR A 4 -28.60 -25.17 36.52
CA TYR A 4 -27.44 -24.38 36.92
C TYR A 4 -27.87 -23.35 37.98
N PRO A 5 -27.17 -23.28 39.14
CA PRO A 5 -27.40 -22.23 40.11
C PRO A 5 -27.19 -20.86 39.46
N TYR A 6 -27.97 -19.88 39.90
CA TYR A 6 -27.89 -18.53 39.36
C TYR A 6 -26.51 -17.94 39.70
N PHE A 7 -25.90 -17.19 38.77
CA PHE A 7 -24.47 -16.86 38.87
C PHE A 7 -24.13 -16.02 40.11
N SER A 8 -25.08 -15.22 40.63
CA SER A 8 -24.87 -14.44 41.86
C SER A 8 -24.85 -15.29 43.13
N ASP A 9 -25.34 -16.53 43.07
CA ASP A 9 -25.34 -17.46 44.20
C ASP A 9 -23.99 -18.20 44.32
N VAL A 10 -23.21 -18.20 43.24
CA VAL A 10 -21.93 -18.94 43.14
C VAL A 10 -20.73 -18.00 43.07
N LEU A 11 -20.89 -16.80 42.50
CA LEU A 11 -19.82 -15.83 42.30
C LEU A 11 -19.98 -14.62 43.21
N LYS A 12 -18.87 -14.18 43.81
CA LYS A 12 -18.82 -12.97 44.62
C LYS A 12 -18.64 -11.76 43.71
N LEU A 13 -19.61 -10.84 43.76
CA LEU A 13 -19.69 -9.69 42.85
C LEU A 13 -19.63 -8.34 43.57
N LYS A 14 -19.06 -8.28 44.79
CA LYS A 14 -19.07 -7.06 45.60
C LYS A 14 -18.25 -5.95 44.91
N GLY A 15 -18.89 -4.81 44.64
CA GLY A 15 -18.25 -3.66 43.99
C GLY A 15 -17.97 -3.86 42.50
N ILE A 16 -18.65 -4.81 41.84
CA ILE A 16 -18.60 -4.98 40.38
C ILE A 16 -19.83 -4.31 39.77
N GLN A 17 -19.58 -3.34 38.90
CA GLN A 17 -20.61 -2.66 38.11
C GLN A 17 -20.92 -3.47 36.85
N TRP A 18 -22.22 -3.65 36.57
CA TRP A 18 -22.69 -4.37 35.39
C TRP A 18 -22.99 -3.42 34.23
N PRO A 19 -22.54 -3.72 33.00
CA PRO A 19 -21.72 -4.86 32.59
C PRO A 19 -20.25 -4.77 33.06
N MET A 20 -19.68 -5.91 33.48
CA MET A 20 -18.31 -5.97 34.02
C MET A 20 -17.27 -5.54 32.96
N THR A 21 -16.48 -4.52 33.28
CA THR A 21 -15.40 -4.02 32.43
C THR A 21 -14.07 -4.74 32.72
N ILE A 22 -13.15 -4.74 31.75
CA ILE A 22 -11.83 -5.40 31.87
C ILE A 22 -11.04 -4.88 33.10
N LYS A 23 -11.18 -3.60 33.43
CA LYS A 23 -10.53 -2.98 34.60
C LYS A 23 -10.99 -3.57 35.94
N GLN A 24 -12.18 -4.18 35.98
CA GLN A 24 -12.76 -4.78 37.19
C GLN A 24 -12.37 -6.25 37.36
N ILE A 25 -11.77 -6.89 36.35
CA ILE A 25 -11.36 -8.30 36.39
C ILE A 25 -10.40 -8.59 37.55
N PRO A 26 -9.36 -7.78 37.84
CA PRO A 26 -8.49 -8.05 39.00
C PRO A 26 -9.24 -8.07 40.33
N ASN A 27 -10.29 -7.24 40.50
CA ASN A 27 -11.12 -7.27 41.70
C ASN A 27 -11.97 -8.55 41.75
N PHE A 28 -12.55 -8.93 40.61
CA PHE A 28 -13.30 -10.19 40.48
C PHE A 28 -12.43 -11.42 40.80
N GLU A 29 -11.20 -11.49 40.27
CA GLU A 29 -10.25 -12.57 40.54
C GLU A 29 -9.78 -12.61 42.00
N LYS A 30 -9.77 -11.49 42.71
CA LYS A 30 -9.44 -11.47 44.15
C LYS A 30 -10.55 -12.09 45.00
N GLN A 31 -11.80 -11.81 44.64
CA GLN A 31 -12.97 -12.29 45.39
C GLN A 31 -13.33 -13.73 45.05
N ASN A 32 -12.98 -14.19 43.85
CA ASN A 32 -13.31 -15.52 43.36
C ASN A 32 -12.04 -16.36 43.16
N ASN A 33 -12.07 -17.65 43.50
CA ASN A 33 -10.93 -18.53 43.30
C ASN A 33 -10.79 -18.98 41.82
N MET A 34 -10.72 -18.01 40.92
CA MET A 34 -10.61 -18.20 39.48
C MET A 34 -9.80 -17.06 38.84
N SER A 35 -9.28 -17.31 37.64
CA SER A 35 -8.46 -16.38 36.88
C SER A 35 -8.95 -16.28 35.43
N ILE A 36 -8.78 -15.12 34.81
CA ILE A 36 -9.36 -14.78 33.51
C ILE A 36 -8.30 -14.18 32.59
N ASN A 37 -8.22 -14.69 31.36
CA ASN A 37 -7.62 -13.97 30.24
C ASN A 37 -8.72 -13.47 29.32
N VAL A 38 -8.53 -12.28 28.75
CA VAL A 38 -9.39 -11.70 27.73
C VAL A 38 -8.59 -11.43 26.47
N TYR A 39 -9.06 -11.98 25.36
CA TYR A 39 -8.56 -11.72 24.02
C TYR A 39 -9.58 -10.88 23.26
N ILE A 40 -9.13 -10.01 22.36
CA ILE A 40 -10.00 -9.28 21.45
C ILE A 40 -9.88 -9.85 20.04
N LEU A 41 -11.00 -9.87 19.32
CA LEU A 41 -10.99 -10.15 17.89
C LEU A 41 -10.82 -8.82 17.13
N LYS A 42 -9.73 -8.66 16.39
CA LYS A 42 -9.49 -7.48 15.56
C LYS A 42 -9.71 -7.84 14.09
N LYS A 43 -10.56 -7.09 13.40
CA LYS A 43 -10.77 -7.25 11.95
C LYS A 43 -9.66 -6.53 11.20
N GLU A 44 -8.96 -7.26 10.33
CA GLU A 44 -7.98 -6.72 9.39
C GLU A 44 -8.38 -7.15 7.98
N LYS A 45 -8.99 -6.23 7.22
CA LYS A 45 -9.55 -6.48 5.88
C LYS A 45 -10.63 -7.58 5.92
N LYS A 46 -10.37 -8.77 5.36
CA LYS A 46 -11.28 -9.93 5.33
C LYS A 46 -10.97 -10.97 6.42
N ASN A 47 -9.92 -10.77 7.22
CA ASN A 47 -9.48 -11.72 8.23
C ASN A 47 -9.70 -11.17 9.64
N TYR A 48 -9.83 -12.09 10.60
CA TYR A 48 -9.91 -11.77 12.02
C TYR A 48 -8.68 -12.30 12.74
N THR A 49 -8.02 -11.41 13.47
CA THR A 49 -6.82 -11.73 14.25
C THR A 49 -7.16 -11.66 15.73
N THR A 50 -6.84 -12.72 16.48
CA THR A 50 -7.04 -12.76 17.94
C THR A 50 -5.82 -12.19 18.66
N LEU A 51 -6.01 -11.18 19.51
CA LEU A 51 -4.94 -10.51 20.25
C LEU A 51 -5.22 -10.54 21.76
N PRO A 52 -4.21 -10.71 22.63
CA PRO A 52 -4.41 -10.62 24.07
C PRO A 52 -4.67 -9.16 24.49
N THR A 53 -5.74 -8.94 25.27
CA THR A 53 -6.10 -7.61 25.81
C THR A 53 -5.94 -7.55 27.33
N PHE A 54 -6.19 -8.65 28.02
CA PHE A 54 -5.94 -8.79 29.45
C PHE A 54 -5.42 -10.19 29.74
N LEU A 55 -4.29 -10.29 30.43
CA LEU A 55 -3.73 -11.56 30.87
C LEU A 55 -3.59 -11.52 32.38
N THR A 56 -4.11 -12.56 33.04
CA THR A 56 -3.94 -12.71 34.47
C THR A 56 -2.46 -12.92 34.80
N LYS A 57 -1.99 -12.27 35.88
CA LYS A 57 -0.62 -12.47 36.38
C LYS A 57 -0.50 -13.74 37.22
N ASN A 58 -1.60 -14.16 37.85
CA ASN A 58 -1.65 -15.26 38.80
C ASN A 58 -2.68 -16.30 38.32
N LYS A 59 -2.25 -17.20 37.44
CA LYS A 59 -3.11 -18.25 36.92
C LYS A 59 -3.49 -19.23 38.04
N LYS A 60 -4.79 -19.40 38.25
CA LYS A 60 -5.39 -20.31 39.24
C LYS A 60 -5.89 -21.59 38.56
N ASP A 61 -6.18 -22.62 39.34
CA ASP A 61 -6.70 -23.91 38.84
C ASP A 61 -7.96 -23.76 37.99
N LYS A 62 -8.88 -22.89 38.42
CA LYS A 62 -10.03 -22.46 37.62
C LYS A 62 -9.61 -21.27 36.76
N HIS A 63 -9.24 -21.54 35.51
CA HIS A 63 -8.82 -20.52 34.54
C HIS A 63 -9.78 -20.44 33.34
N VAL A 64 -10.21 -19.23 32.99
CA VAL A 64 -11.17 -18.97 31.91
C VAL A 64 -10.55 -18.05 30.86
N ASN A 65 -10.57 -18.49 29.60
CA ASN A 65 -10.19 -17.65 28.46
C ASN A 65 -11.46 -17.08 27.82
N LEU A 66 -11.58 -15.77 27.76
CA LEU A 66 -12.71 -15.07 27.14
C LEU A 66 -12.27 -14.37 25.86
N LEU A 67 -13.13 -14.39 24.84
CA LEU A 67 -13.00 -13.62 23.62
C LEU A 67 -14.00 -12.46 23.67
N LEU A 68 -13.49 -11.24 23.58
CA LEU A 68 -14.27 -10.03 23.44
C LEU A 68 -14.55 -9.79 21.95
N VAL A 69 -15.82 -9.83 21.56
CA VAL A 69 -16.29 -9.59 20.19
C VAL A 69 -17.15 -8.34 20.12
N GLN A 70 -17.12 -7.65 18.98
CA GLN A 70 -17.94 -6.48 18.69
C GLN A 70 -19.18 -6.89 17.87
N ASP A 71 -20.31 -6.23 18.08
CA ASP A 71 -21.54 -6.47 17.30
C ASP A 71 -21.38 -6.10 15.83
N THR A 72 -20.65 -5.00 15.55
CA THR A 72 -20.31 -4.57 14.21
C THR A 72 -18.81 -4.25 14.15
N TYR A 73 -18.16 -4.67 13.07
CA TYR A 73 -16.73 -4.40 12.81
C TYR A 73 -16.52 -3.42 11.63
N ASP A 74 -17.60 -2.94 11.02
CA ASP A 74 -17.60 -2.22 9.73
C ASP A 74 -18.31 -0.86 9.75
N GLU A 75 -18.82 -0.38 10.90
CA GLU A 75 -19.68 0.81 10.96
C GLU A 75 -19.26 1.82 12.05
N GLN A 76 -19.42 3.13 11.79
CA GLN A 76 -19.23 4.20 12.77
C GLN A 76 -20.46 4.39 13.70
N GLY A 77 -20.95 3.29 14.26
CA GLY A 77 -22.03 3.28 15.27
C GLY A 77 -21.50 3.04 16.70
N PRO A 78 -22.37 3.11 17.72
CA PRO A 78 -22.01 2.74 19.09
C PRO A 78 -21.64 1.25 19.16
N ILE A 79 -20.36 0.97 19.41
CA ILE A 79 -19.83 -0.40 19.48
C ILE A 79 -20.29 -1.06 20.78
N ARG A 80 -21.06 -2.15 20.65
CA ARG A 80 -21.41 -3.06 21.74
C ARG A 80 -20.45 -4.24 21.74
N TYR A 81 -20.08 -4.68 22.94
CA TYR A 81 -19.13 -5.77 23.14
C TYR A 81 -19.80 -6.95 23.84
N HIS A 82 -19.47 -8.17 23.40
CA HIS A 82 -19.91 -9.42 24.01
C HIS A 82 -18.70 -10.27 24.42
N TYR A 83 -18.83 -10.95 25.56
CA TYR A 83 -17.85 -11.94 25.99
C TYR A 83 -18.29 -13.33 25.55
N VAL A 84 -17.39 -14.04 24.87
CA VAL A 84 -17.57 -15.43 24.44
C VAL A 84 -16.54 -16.30 25.12
N TRP A 85 -16.95 -17.45 25.66
CA TRP A 85 -16.01 -18.37 26.30
C TRP A 85 -15.21 -19.17 25.27
N ILE A 86 -13.88 -19.11 25.36
CA ILE A 86 -12.95 -19.89 24.54
C ILE A 86 -12.75 -21.26 25.20
N LYS A 87 -13.46 -22.28 24.70
CA LYS A 87 -13.31 -23.68 25.15
C LYS A 87 -12.01 -24.32 24.67
N ASN A 88 -11.53 -23.94 23.48
CA ASN A 88 -10.32 -24.51 22.88
C ASN A 88 -9.57 -23.43 22.09
N LEU A 89 -8.47 -22.94 22.66
CA LEU A 89 -7.64 -21.89 22.08
C LEU A 89 -6.93 -22.36 20.79
N SER A 90 -6.47 -23.61 20.76
CA SER A 90 -5.84 -24.18 19.57
C SER A 90 -6.78 -24.19 18.37
N ARG A 91 -8.06 -24.54 18.56
CA ARG A 91 -9.04 -24.52 17.47
C ARG A 91 -9.31 -23.10 16.95
N LEU A 92 -9.31 -22.10 17.84
CA LEU A 92 -9.52 -20.70 17.47
C LEU A 92 -8.36 -20.15 16.63
N LEU A 93 -7.12 -20.50 16.98
CA LEU A 93 -5.92 -19.89 16.41
C LEU A 93 -5.29 -20.68 15.24
N SER A 94 -5.48 -22.00 15.18
CA SER A 94 -4.82 -22.84 14.15
C SER A 94 -5.19 -22.42 12.72
N ASN A 95 -6.46 -22.06 12.52
CA ASN A 95 -6.99 -21.59 11.23
C ASN A 95 -6.45 -20.21 10.81
N GLN A 96 -5.88 -19.43 11.74
CA GLN A 96 -5.27 -18.13 11.45
C GLN A 96 -3.83 -18.24 10.92
N LEU A 97 -3.16 -19.38 11.11
CA LEU A 97 -1.73 -19.55 10.80
C LEU A 97 -1.43 -20.29 9.49
N SER A 98 -2.12 -21.41 9.22
CA SER A 98 -1.89 -22.18 7.98
C SER A 98 -3.07 -23.08 7.63
N LYS A 99 -3.12 -23.52 6.37
CA LYS A 99 -4.07 -24.54 5.90
C LYS A 99 -3.70 -25.98 6.26
N ASP A 100 -2.49 -26.19 6.79
CA ASP A 100 -2.03 -27.50 7.27
C ASP A 100 -2.89 -28.00 8.45
N LYS A 101 -3.18 -29.31 8.45
CA LYS A 101 -4.03 -30.01 9.44
C LYS A 101 -3.26 -30.49 10.67
N GLY A 102 -1.96 -30.22 10.77
CA GLY A 102 -1.15 -30.55 11.95
C GLY A 102 -1.74 -29.95 13.25
N THR A 103 -1.81 -30.76 14.30
CA THR A 103 -2.29 -30.29 15.62
C THR A 103 -1.27 -29.32 16.21
N LYS A 104 -1.73 -28.11 16.58
CA LYS A 104 -0.91 -27.05 17.15
C LYS A 104 -1.33 -26.74 18.59
N TYR A 105 -0.37 -26.59 19.47
CA TYR A 105 -0.58 -26.31 20.89
C TYR A 105 -0.17 -24.88 21.20
N PHE A 106 -1.10 -24.04 21.64
CA PHE A 106 -0.85 -22.62 21.86
C PHE A 106 -0.61 -22.31 23.34
N CYS A 107 0.35 -21.42 23.60
CA CYS A 107 0.49 -20.78 24.89
C CYS A 107 -0.58 -19.71 25.05
N ASP A 108 -1.32 -19.74 26.16
CA ASP A 108 -2.37 -18.78 26.46
C ASP A 108 -1.82 -17.40 26.87
N SER A 109 -0.56 -17.33 27.29
CA SER A 109 0.08 -16.05 27.65
C SER A 109 0.69 -15.32 26.45
N CYS A 110 1.39 -16.01 25.54
CA CYS A 110 2.10 -15.37 24.43
C CYS A 110 1.54 -15.68 23.03
N LEU A 111 0.56 -16.59 22.93
CA LEU A 111 -0.03 -17.10 21.68
C LEU A 111 0.96 -17.78 20.71
N HIS A 112 2.18 -18.12 21.17
CA HIS A 112 3.11 -18.95 20.40
C HIS A 112 2.59 -20.39 20.30
N TYR A 113 2.79 -21.03 19.14
CA TYR A 113 2.35 -22.40 18.89
C TYR A 113 3.51 -23.38 18.94
N PHE A 114 3.21 -24.60 19.37
CA PHE A 114 4.14 -25.72 19.47
C PHE A 114 3.54 -26.93 18.79
N ILE A 115 4.40 -27.80 18.24
CA ILE A 115 3.99 -29.01 17.53
C ILE A 115 3.53 -30.09 18.52
N THR A 116 4.04 -30.09 19.76
CA THR A 116 3.69 -31.07 20.80
C THR A 116 3.31 -30.40 22.12
N LYS A 117 2.52 -31.10 22.94
CA LYS A 117 2.06 -30.61 24.24
C LYS A 117 3.21 -30.50 25.25
N GLU A 118 4.20 -31.38 25.15
CA GLU A 118 5.39 -31.41 26.00
C GLU A 118 6.21 -30.13 25.83
N LYS A 119 6.45 -29.71 24.57
CA LYS A 119 7.16 -28.47 24.27
C LYS A 119 6.42 -27.23 24.79
N LEU A 120 5.09 -27.23 24.70
CA LEU A 120 4.28 -26.17 25.31
C LEU A 120 4.42 -26.16 26.84
N ASN A 121 4.44 -27.32 27.49
CA ASN A 121 4.56 -27.39 28.95
C ASN A 121 5.92 -26.87 29.43
N VAL A 122 7.01 -27.20 28.72
CA VAL A 122 8.35 -26.64 28.98
C VAL A 122 8.32 -25.11 28.83
N HIS A 123 7.71 -24.60 27.76
CA HIS A 123 7.58 -23.17 27.54
C HIS A 123 6.74 -22.46 28.63
N LYS A 124 5.66 -23.07 29.11
CA LYS A 124 4.82 -22.47 30.17
C LYS A 124 5.59 -22.23 31.47
N ALA A 125 6.59 -23.04 31.78
CA ALA A 125 7.42 -22.85 32.97
C ALA A 125 8.29 -21.57 32.90
N CYS A 126 8.66 -21.11 31.71
CA CYS A 126 9.48 -19.90 31.50
C CYS A 126 8.70 -18.70 30.91
N CYS A 127 7.48 -18.89 30.42
CA CYS A 127 6.68 -17.84 29.82
C CYS A 127 6.05 -16.91 30.87
N LYS A 128 6.75 -15.84 31.23
CA LYS A 128 6.24 -14.76 32.09
C LYS A 128 5.90 -13.51 31.30
N GLY A 129 4.97 -13.64 30.34
CA GLY A 129 4.33 -12.56 29.56
C GLY A 129 5.02 -11.18 29.57
N ARG A 130 5.58 -10.79 28.41
CA ARG A 130 6.35 -9.56 28.13
C ARG A 130 7.55 -9.34 29.07
N SER A 131 8.72 -9.65 28.55
CA SER A 131 10.01 -9.24 29.09
C SER A 131 10.80 -8.49 28.03
N ASP A 132 11.63 -7.53 28.46
CA ASP A 132 12.46 -6.68 27.58
C ASP A 132 13.75 -7.36 27.10
N VAL A 133 13.92 -8.66 27.37
CA VAL A 133 15.08 -9.45 26.98
C VAL A 133 14.63 -10.49 25.97
N ASN A 134 15.01 -10.33 24.70
CA ASN A 134 14.62 -11.21 23.61
C ASN A 134 15.82 -11.99 23.05
N CYS A 135 15.59 -13.21 22.57
CA CYS A 135 16.57 -13.94 21.79
C CYS A 135 16.60 -13.41 20.37
N ASP A 136 17.76 -12.95 19.91
CA ASP A 136 17.90 -12.38 18.57
C ASP A 136 17.72 -13.41 17.44
N ARG A 137 17.78 -14.71 17.75
CA ARG A 137 17.62 -15.79 16.76
C ARG A 137 16.18 -16.18 16.48
N CYS A 138 15.33 -16.20 17.50
CA CYS A 138 13.96 -16.69 17.41
C CYS A 138 12.91 -15.68 17.90
N LEU A 139 13.36 -14.52 18.37
CA LEU A 139 12.56 -13.42 18.93
C LEU A 139 11.70 -13.84 20.13
N GLN A 140 12.04 -14.95 20.80
CA GLN A 140 11.43 -15.36 22.08
C GLN A 140 11.85 -14.38 23.17
N THR A 141 10.92 -14.00 24.04
CA THR A 141 11.18 -13.09 25.17
C THR A 141 11.41 -13.89 26.46
N PHE A 142 12.46 -13.56 27.21
CA PHE A 142 12.90 -14.23 28.44
C PHE A 142 12.86 -13.30 29.65
N SER A 143 12.46 -13.82 30.81
CA SER A 143 12.31 -12.99 32.02
C SER A 143 13.64 -12.58 32.66
N SER A 144 14.77 -13.13 32.21
CA SER A 144 16.12 -12.76 32.64
C SER A 144 17.18 -13.11 31.59
N SER A 145 18.35 -12.48 31.66
CA SER A 145 19.51 -12.78 30.79
C SER A 145 19.97 -14.24 30.94
N THR A 146 19.93 -14.80 32.15
CA THR A 146 20.33 -16.18 32.43
C THR A 146 19.43 -17.20 31.71
N GLN A 147 18.14 -16.91 31.59
CA GLN A 147 17.20 -17.77 30.84
C GLN A 147 17.40 -17.64 29.33
N LEU A 148 17.74 -16.45 28.85
CA LEU A 148 18.12 -16.24 27.45
C LEU A 148 19.39 -17.03 27.10
N GLU A 149 20.41 -17.03 27.95
CA GLU A 149 21.64 -17.79 27.72
C GLU A 149 21.38 -19.30 27.64
N ALA A 150 20.62 -19.85 28.59
CA ALA A 150 20.23 -21.25 28.58
C ALA A 150 19.43 -21.61 27.31
N HIS A 151 18.47 -20.76 26.93
CA HIS A 151 17.73 -20.92 25.69
C HIS A 151 18.60 -20.82 24.44
N THR A 152 19.58 -19.91 24.42
CA THR A 152 20.42 -19.66 23.24
C THR A 152 21.18 -20.92 22.84
N ASN A 153 21.67 -21.70 23.82
CA ASN A 153 22.36 -22.97 23.57
C ASN A 153 21.48 -24.00 22.84
N ASP A 154 20.21 -24.13 23.22
CA ASP A 154 19.27 -25.04 22.56
C ASP A 154 18.72 -24.46 21.24
N CYS A 155 18.50 -23.15 21.20
CA CYS A 155 18.03 -22.41 20.02
C CYS A 155 19.04 -22.51 18.87
N VAL A 156 20.35 -22.48 19.16
CA VAL A 156 21.42 -22.68 18.19
C VAL A 156 21.35 -24.05 17.52
N ARG A 157 20.95 -25.10 18.25
CA ARG A 157 20.89 -26.48 17.71
C ARG A 157 19.61 -26.77 16.92
N ILE A 158 18.49 -26.12 17.28
CA ILE A 158 17.15 -26.49 16.80
C ILE A 158 16.67 -25.55 15.68
N ASN A 159 17.10 -24.29 15.68
CA ASN A 159 16.60 -23.28 14.76
C ASN A 159 17.56 -23.09 13.58
N GLU A 160 17.25 -23.70 12.44
CA GLU A 160 18.03 -23.56 11.18
C GLU A 160 17.91 -22.17 10.54
N THR A 161 17.04 -21.29 11.07
CA THR A 161 17.01 -19.89 10.67
C THR A 161 18.28 -19.20 11.12
N ALA A 162 19.30 -19.23 10.25
CA ALA A 162 20.52 -18.46 10.39
C ALA A 162 20.16 -16.97 10.43
N VAL A 163 20.11 -16.40 11.64
CA VAL A 163 20.11 -14.94 11.79
C VAL A 163 21.48 -14.45 11.36
N LYS A 164 21.54 -14.05 10.09
CA LYS A 164 22.72 -13.47 9.49
C LYS A 164 22.76 -11.99 9.88
N MET A 165 23.32 -11.72 11.06
CA MET A 165 23.66 -10.35 11.44
C MET A 165 24.64 -9.79 10.40
N PRO A 166 24.58 -8.48 10.07
CA PRO A 166 25.58 -7.88 9.22
C PRO A 166 26.95 -8.12 9.83
N GLU A 167 27.87 -8.69 9.04
CA GLU A 167 29.27 -8.82 9.43
C GLU A 167 29.80 -7.45 9.90
N GLN A 168 30.83 -7.42 10.75
CA GLN A 168 31.45 -6.16 11.21
C GLN A 168 31.84 -5.24 10.03
N SER A 169 32.16 -5.84 8.88
CA SER A 169 32.45 -5.19 7.59
C SER A 169 31.21 -4.57 6.90
N ARG A 170 30.00 -5.04 7.21
CA ARG A 170 28.69 -4.61 6.69
C ARG A 170 27.83 -3.90 7.74
N LYS A 171 28.40 -3.51 8.89
CA LYS A 171 27.71 -2.77 9.96
C LYS A 171 27.08 -1.46 9.49
N MET A 172 27.66 -0.84 8.45
CA MET A 172 27.14 0.40 7.87
C MET A 172 26.31 0.10 6.63
N LEU A 173 25.01 0.39 6.73
CA LEU A 173 24.12 0.44 5.57
C LEU A 173 24.45 1.69 4.77
N ARG A 174 24.66 1.49 3.47
CA ARG A 174 24.84 2.58 2.51
C ARG A 174 23.86 2.38 1.36
N PHE A 175 23.38 3.47 0.80
CA PHE A 175 22.53 3.41 -0.38
C PHE A 175 23.35 2.90 -1.57
N LYS A 176 22.92 1.80 -2.20
CA LYS A 176 23.65 1.15 -3.30
C LYS A 176 23.00 1.37 -4.67
N ASN A 177 21.67 1.56 -4.69
CA ASN A 177 20.89 1.63 -5.93
C ASN A 177 20.79 3.06 -6.43
N PHE A 178 21.93 3.67 -6.79
CA PHE A 178 22.00 5.08 -7.20
C PHE A 178 21.08 5.43 -8.36
N ARG A 179 20.77 4.49 -9.27
CA ARG A 179 19.71 4.65 -10.30
C ARG A 179 18.37 5.14 -9.76
N ASN A 180 17.99 4.79 -8.52
CA ASN A 180 16.73 5.22 -7.92
C ASN A 180 16.76 6.67 -7.42
N LYS A 181 17.91 7.35 -7.46
CA LYS A 181 18.01 8.80 -7.24
C LYS A 181 17.70 9.60 -8.52
N ILE A 182 17.75 8.96 -9.68
CA ILE A 182 17.46 9.63 -10.96
C ILE A 182 15.95 9.73 -11.12
N LYS A 183 15.48 10.94 -11.43
CA LYS A 183 14.07 11.18 -11.77
C LYS A 183 13.74 10.43 -13.06
N ALA A 184 12.59 9.76 -13.10
CA ALA A 184 12.17 9.09 -14.33
C ALA A 184 12.06 10.13 -15.47
N PRO A 185 12.72 9.91 -16.62
CA PRO A 185 12.75 10.88 -17.70
C PRO A 185 11.35 11.16 -18.25
N PHE A 186 10.53 10.11 -18.32
CA PHE A 186 9.16 10.13 -18.78
C PHE A 186 8.23 9.55 -17.72
N ALA A 187 7.03 10.10 -17.60
CA ALA A 187 5.95 9.57 -16.78
C ALA A 187 4.60 9.82 -17.45
N VAL A 188 3.66 8.90 -17.28
CA VAL A 188 2.28 9.06 -17.74
C VAL A 188 1.38 9.17 -16.52
N TYR A 189 0.59 10.23 -16.43
CA TYR A 189 -0.47 10.38 -15.43
C TYR A 189 -1.79 10.16 -16.14
N ALA A 190 -2.60 9.21 -15.70
CA ALA A 190 -3.82 8.85 -16.40
C ALA A 190 -5.00 8.76 -15.44
N ASP A 191 -6.17 9.01 -16.00
CA ASP A 191 -7.46 8.88 -15.31
C ASP A 191 -8.53 8.35 -16.27
N LEU A 192 -9.54 7.71 -15.71
CA LEU A 192 -10.57 6.99 -16.46
C LEU A 192 -11.95 7.30 -15.89
N GLU A 193 -12.89 7.55 -16.79
CA GLU A 193 -14.31 7.63 -16.46
C GLU A 193 -15.01 6.36 -16.92
N SER A 194 -15.94 5.86 -16.10
CA SER A 194 -16.74 4.68 -16.40
C SER A 194 -18.23 4.97 -16.31
N ALA A 195 -19.00 4.38 -17.21
CA ALA A 195 -20.44 4.25 -17.08
C ALA A 195 -20.78 3.10 -16.13
N LEU A 196 -21.80 3.29 -15.30
CA LEU A 196 -22.24 2.32 -14.30
C LEU A 196 -23.48 1.57 -14.81
N LYS A 197 -23.24 0.47 -15.52
CA LYS A 197 -24.32 -0.33 -16.08
C LYS A 197 -24.93 -1.21 -14.99
N ARG A 198 -26.24 -1.07 -14.76
CA ARG A 198 -26.94 -1.90 -13.75
C ARG A 198 -26.98 -3.36 -14.21
N THR A 199 -26.41 -4.24 -13.39
CA THR A 199 -26.56 -5.69 -13.55
C THR A 199 -27.88 -6.13 -12.94
N GLY A 200 -28.67 -6.93 -13.67
CA GLY A 200 -29.92 -7.52 -13.15
C GLY A 200 -29.72 -8.59 -12.06
N ASP A 201 -28.48 -8.84 -11.65
CA ASP A 201 -28.10 -9.79 -10.61
C ASP A 201 -28.00 -9.07 -9.25
N PRO A 202 -28.85 -9.40 -8.25
CA PRO A 202 -28.83 -8.77 -6.93
C PRO A 202 -27.54 -9.02 -6.12
N LYS A 203 -26.63 -9.90 -6.57
CA LYS A 203 -25.33 -10.16 -5.93
C LYS A 203 -24.15 -9.44 -6.59
N LYS A 204 -24.34 -8.85 -7.78
CA LYS A 204 -23.32 -8.02 -8.43
C LYS A 204 -23.71 -6.56 -8.33
N HIS A 205 -22.89 -5.78 -7.65
CA HIS A 205 -22.92 -4.33 -7.77
C HIS A 205 -22.54 -3.95 -9.21
N GLN A 206 -23.05 -2.81 -9.67
CA GLN A 206 -23.04 -2.30 -11.06
C GLN A 206 -21.75 -2.62 -11.85
N GLU A 207 -21.90 -2.91 -13.14
CA GLU A 207 -20.78 -3.15 -14.06
C GLU A 207 -20.18 -1.81 -14.51
N HIS A 208 -18.88 -1.61 -14.23
CA HIS A 208 -18.13 -0.42 -14.66
C HIS A 208 -17.62 -0.64 -16.09
N ILE A 209 -18.03 0.23 -17.00
CA ILE A 209 -17.61 0.19 -18.40
C ILE A 209 -16.81 1.47 -18.69
N PRO A 210 -15.50 1.38 -19.00
CA PRO A 210 -14.72 2.54 -19.39
C PRO A 210 -15.36 3.26 -20.59
N VAL A 211 -15.50 4.58 -20.49
CA VAL A 211 -16.15 5.42 -21.51
C VAL A 211 -15.30 6.62 -21.92
N ALA A 212 -14.40 7.06 -21.04
CA ALA A 212 -13.41 8.05 -21.37
C ALA A 212 -12.10 7.76 -20.65
N VAL A 213 -11.00 8.15 -21.29
CA VAL A 213 -9.65 8.07 -20.75
C VAL A 213 -8.95 9.38 -21.05
N GLY A 214 -8.24 9.92 -20.07
CA GLY A 214 -7.36 11.06 -20.24
C GLY A 214 -5.98 10.70 -19.71
N TYR A 215 -4.93 11.14 -20.40
CA TYR A 215 -3.58 11.02 -19.88
C TYR A 215 -2.75 12.27 -20.16
N PHE A 216 -1.85 12.57 -19.24
CA PHE A 216 -0.82 13.58 -19.36
C PHE A 216 0.55 12.89 -19.42
N PHE A 217 1.23 13.03 -20.55
CA PHE A 217 2.60 12.60 -20.72
C PHE A 217 3.54 13.71 -20.26
N LYS A 218 4.39 13.39 -19.27
CA LYS A 218 5.38 14.32 -18.71
C LYS A 218 6.78 13.90 -19.14
N CYS A 219 7.46 14.76 -19.87
CA CYS A 219 8.91 14.73 -20.05
C CYS A 219 9.55 15.61 -18.96
N SER A 220 10.58 15.11 -18.28
CA SER A 220 11.16 15.78 -17.12
C SER A 220 12.37 16.66 -17.42
N TYR A 221 12.94 16.54 -18.62
CA TYR A 221 14.09 17.32 -19.08
C TYR A 221 13.73 18.35 -20.16
N ASP A 222 12.55 18.23 -20.79
CA ASP A 222 12.03 19.19 -21.75
C ASP A 222 10.50 19.26 -21.63
N ASP A 223 10.00 20.36 -21.06
CA ASP A 223 8.58 20.55 -20.80
C ASP A 223 7.77 20.75 -22.09
N THR A 224 8.40 21.15 -23.20
CA THR A 224 7.72 21.33 -24.49
C THR A 224 7.26 20.00 -25.11
N LEU A 225 7.91 18.89 -24.72
CA LEU A 225 7.53 17.53 -25.11
C LEU A 225 6.41 16.95 -24.24
N SER A 226 5.96 17.68 -23.20
CA SER A 226 4.86 17.25 -22.35
C SER A 226 3.52 17.64 -22.94
N PHE A 227 2.56 16.72 -22.94
CA PHE A 227 1.25 16.98 -23.55
C PHE A 227 0.13 16.20 -22.84
N TYR A 228 -1.09 16.69 -23.02
CA TYR A 228 -2.31 16.02 -22.60
C TYR A 228 -3.03 15.44 -23.82
N SER A 229 -3.61 14.26 -23.67
CA SER A 229 -4.47 13.66 -24.68
C SER A 229 -5.64 12.96 -23.98
N SER A 230 -6.80 12.97 -24.61
CA SER A 230 -7.99 12.29 -24.09
C SER A 230 -8.86 11.75 -25.20
N TYR A 231 -9.60 10.71 -24.88
CA TYR A 231 -10.52 10.08 -25.79
C TYR A 231 -11.79 9.63 -25.06
N ARG A 232 -12.93 9.82 -25.72
CA ARG A 232 -14.25 9.42 -25.23
C ARG A 232 -14.93 8.55 -26.28
N GLY A 233 -15.13 7.28 -25.97
CA GLY A 233 -15.61 6.27 -26.91
C GLY A 233 -15.67 4.88 -26.27
N LYS A 234 -16.37 3.95 -26.92
CA LYS A 234 -16.50 2.56 -26.44
C LYS A 234 -15.17 1.79 -26.52
N ASP A 235 -14.27 2.23 -27.38
CA ASP A 235 -12.94 1.70 -27.64
C ASP A 235 -11.84 2.51 -26.94
N CYS A 236 -12.17 3.28 -25.90
CA CYS A 236 -11.22 4.13 -25.19
C CYS A 236 -10.00 3.38 -24.64
N MET A 237 -10.20 2.15 -24.15
CA MET A 237 -9.09 1.33 -23.65
C MET A 237 -8.17 0.82 -24.77
N LYS A 238 -8.74 0.52 -25.95
CA LYS A 238 -7.95 0.17 -27.14
C LYS A 238 -7.15 1.38 -27.62
N TRP A 239 -7.81 2.53 -27.75
CA TRP A 239 -7.15 3.79 -28.09
C TRP A 239 -6.00 4.09 -27.13
N PHE A 240 -6.23 3.95 -25.81
CA PHE A 240 -5.18 4.18 -24.81
C PHE A 240 -4.01 3.20 -24.94
N ALA A 241 -4.28 1.93 -25.23
CA ALA A 241 -3.23 0.94 -25.49
C ALA A 241 -2.40 1.28 -26.75
N ASP A 242 -3.06 1.74 -27.82
CA ASP A 242 -2.40 2.17 -29.06
C ASP A 242 -1.53 3.42 -28.83
N GLU A 243 -2.02 4.39 -28.04
CA GLU A 243 -1.26 5.57 -27.62
C GLU A 243 -0.02 5.18 -26.80
N LEU A 244 -0.16 4.26 -25.83
CA LEU A 244 0.99 3.76 -25.06
C LEU A 244 2.01 3.05 -25.97
N ASN A 245 1.58 2.30 -26.97
CA ASN A 245 2.49 1.69 -27.95
C ASN A 245 3.26 2.74 -28.76
N GLN A 246 2.58 3.77 -29.25
CA GLN A 246 3.22 4.87 -29.98
C GLN A 246 4.22 5.63 -29.08
N LEU A 247 3.83 5.92 -27.84
CA LEU A 247 4.72 6.50 -26.84
C LEU A 247 5.95 5.63 -26.60
N ALA A 248 5.80 4.31 -26.53
CA ALA A 248 6.94 3.40 -26.37
C ALA A 248 7.92 3.47 -27.55
N VAL A 249 7.42 3.57 -28.79
CA VAL A 249 8.26 3.73 -29.98
C VAL A 249 9.03 5.06 -29.92
N ASN A 250 8.32 6.16 -29.69
CA ASN A 250 8.91 7.51 -29.63
C ASN A 250 9.95 7.63 -28.51
N VAL A 251 9.66 7.09 -27.33
CA VAL A 251 10.60 7.12 -26.20
C VAL A 251 11.78 6.18 -26.46
N SER A 252 11.56 5.05 -27.14
CA SER A 252 12.66 4.12 -27.47
C SER A 252 13.65 4.76 -28.43
N THR A 253 13.19 5.57 -29.38
CA THR A 253 14.10 6.30 -30.29
C THR A 253 14.96 7.30 -29.54
N VAL A 254 14.43 7.98 -28.52
CA VAL A 254 15.23 8.90 -27.68
C VAL A 254 16.35 8.13 -26.97
N PHE A 255 16.06 6.98 -26.37
CA PHE A 255 17.09 6.18 -25.70
C PHE A 255 18.11 5.52 -26.66
N MET A 256 17.80 5.45 -27.96
CA MET A 256 18.72 4.92 -28.97
C MET A 256 19.70 5.97 -29.52
N CYS A 257 19.40 7.25 -29.33
CA CYS A 257 20.21 8.37 -29.80
C CYS A 257 20.72 9.20 -28.61
N PRO A 258 21.59 8.64 -27.74
CA PRO A 258 22.15 9.39 -26.63
C PRO A 258 23.02 10.53 -27.13
N TYR A 259 22.88 11.71 -26.52
CA TYR A 259 23.77 12.84 -26.79
C TYR A 259 25.15 12.60 -26.19
N ASP A 260 26.17 13.06 -26.92
CA ASP A 260 27.54 13.13 -26.42
C ASP A 260 27.67 14.18 -25.31
N ILE A 261 28.73 14.04 -24.52
CA ILE A 261 29.00 14.96 -23.42
C ILE A 261 29.33 16.36 -23.91
N ASP A 262 28.65 17.36 -23.34
CA ASP A 262 28.91 18.78 -23.52
C ASP A 262 29.50 19.36 -22.22
N MET A 263 30.71 19.91 -22.32
CA MET A 263 31.46 20.47 -21.19
C MET A 263 32.11 21.80 -21.53
N THR A 264 31.90 22.76 -20.63
CA THR A 264 32.64 24.03 -20.64
C THR A 264 34.06 23.86 -20.09
N SER A 265 34.97 24.77 -20.44
CA SER A 265 36.34 24.78 -19.91
C SER A 265 36.39 24.85 -18.37
N GLN A 266 35.43 25.54 -17.75
CA GLN A 266 35.31 25.60 -16.28
C GLN A 266 34.95 24.23 -15.70
N GLN A 267 33.98 23.53 -16.29
CA GLN A 267 33.57 22.20 -15.83
C GLN A 267 34.68 21.15 -15.99
N GLU A 268 35.52 21.29 -17.01
CA GLU A 268 36.70 20.43 -17.18
C GLU A 268 37.73 20.69 -16.06
N SER A 269 37.97 21.95 -15.71
CA SER A 269 38.78 22.31 -14.54
C SER A 269 38.19 21.76 -13.23
N ASP A 270 36.88 21.90 -13.05
CA ASP A 270 36.16 21.38 -11.87
C ASP A 270 36.25 19.84 -11.81
N PHE A 271 36.17 19.16 -12.95
CA PHE A 271 36.37 17.72 -13.05
C PHE A 271 37.77 17.32 -12.57
N HIS A 272 38.82 18.02 -13.03
CA HIS A 272 40.19 17.72 -12.63
C HIS A 272 40.43 17.94 -11.13
N THR A 273 39.88 19.02 -10.57
CA THR A 273 40.03 19.38 -9.15
C THR A 273 39.06 18.65 -8.21
N ALA A 274 38.03 17.98 -8.75
CA ALA A 274 37.06 17.25 -7.95
C ALA A 274 37.72 16.18 -7.07
N THR A 275 37.48 16.30 -5.76
CA THR A 275 37.99 15.40 -4.71
C THR A 275 36.98 14.35 -4.28
N HIS A 276 35.69 14.54 -4.59
CA HIS A 276 34.60 13.65 -4.21
C HIS A 276 33.71 13.32 -5.42
N CYS A 277 33.19 12.11 -5.46
CA CYS A 277 32.22 11.66 -6.45
C CYS A 277 30.84 12.28 -6.18
N HIS A 278 30.19 12.92 -7.16
CA HIS A 278 28.89 13.56 -6.94
C HIS A 278 27.75 12.55 -6.67
N ILE A 279 27.88 11.29 -7.13
CA ILE A 279 26.84 10.24 -7.00
C ILE A 279 26.81 9.64 -5.59
N CYS A 280 27.97 9.15 -5.14
CA CYS A 280 28.11 8.46 -3.85
C CYS A 280 28.65 9.36 -2.74
N GLN A 281 29.12 10.57 -3.07
CA GLN A 281 29.66 11.58 -2.16
C GLN A 281 30.92 11.13 -1.41
N GLN A 282 31.57 10.06 -1.87
CA GLN A 282 32.84 9.58 -1.30
C GLN A 282 34.03 10.22 -2.02
N ARG A 283 35.15 10.31 -1.30
CA ARG A 283 36.44 10.77 -1.86
C ARG A 283 36.94 9.83 -2.94
N PHE A 284 37.63 10.39 -3.93
CA PHE A 284 38.45 9.63 -4.86
C PHE A 284 39.78 9.25 -4.20
N PHE A 285 40.18 7.99 -4.34
CA PHE A 285 41.51 7.50 -3.98
C PHE A 285 42.40 7.39 -5.23
N LEU A 286 43.72 7.19 -5.04
CA LEU A 286 44.70 7.15 -6.14
C LEU A 286 44.39 6.06 -7.19
N ASP A 287 43.81 4.95 -6.76
CA ASP A 287 43.46 3.82 -7.64
C ASP A 287 42.07 3.96 -8.28
N ASP A 288 41.30 4.99 -7.91
CA ASP A 288 39.96 5.18 -8.43
C ASP A 288 39.99 5.78 -9.84
N LYS A 289 39.30 5.12 -10.78
CA LYS A 289 39.07 5.69 -12.10
C LYS A 289 37.96 6.74 -12.04
N LYS A 290 38.37 8.01 -12.12
CA LYS A 290 37.48 9.18 -12.18
C LYS A 290 36.93 9.36 -13.60
N VAL A 291 35.61 9.41 -13.74
CA VAL A 291 34.90 9.53 -15.03
C VAL A 291 33.90 10.70 -15.02
N ARG A 292 33.50 11.16 -16.21
CA ARG A 292 32.58 12.29 -16.39
C ARG A 292 31.14 11.76 -16.54
N ASP A 293 30.32 11.94 -15.51
CA ASP A 293 28.88 11.62 -15.60
C ASP A 293 28.14 12.75 -16.33
N HIS A 294 27.22 12.38 -17.20
CA HIS A 294 26.41 13.33 -17.97
C HIS A 294 25.02 12.77 -18.28
N ASN A 295 24.11 13.66 -18.65
CA ASN A 295 22.76 13.33 -19.06
C ASN A 295 22.71 13.06 -20.58
N HIS A 296 22.42 11.82 -20.96
CA HIS A 296 22.35 11.42 -22.36
C HIS A 296 21.10 11.93 -23.09
N LEU A 297 20.13 12.53 -22.37
CA LEU A 297 18.84 12.97 -22.91
C LEU A 297 18.79 14.46 -23.27
N THR A 298 19.82 15.23 -22.91
CA THR A 298 19.89 16.68 -23.16
C THR A 298 21.13 17.00 -24.00
N PRO A 299 20.98 17.82 -25.06
CA PRO A 299 22.08 18.12 -25.99
C PRO A 299 23.16 19.02 -25.40
N GLU A 300 22.78 19.96 -24.52
CA GLU A 300 23.66 21.00 -23.98
C GLU A 300 23.63 20.99 -22.46
N HIS A 301 24.70 21.52 -21.85
CA HIS A 301 24.84 21.63 -20.39
C HIS A 301 24.58 20.30 -19.66
N ASN A 302 24.98 19.20 -20.29
CA ASN A 302 24.55 17.87 -19.88
C ASN A 302 25.50 17.20 -18.88
N TYR A 303 26.68 17.79 -18.61
CA TYR A 303 27.60 17.32 -17.58
C TYR A 303 27.03 17.47 -16.17
N ARG A 304 27.06 16.38 -15.40
CA ARG A 304 26.53 16.31 -14.03
C ARG A 304 27.62 16.39 -12.96
N GLY A 305 28.80 15.83 -13.24
CA GLY A 305 29.93 15.89 -12.31
C GLY A 305 30.91 14.73 -12.43
N ALA A 306 31.97 14.80 -11.62
CA ALA A 306 32.96 13.74 -11.52
C ALA A 306 32.40 12.57 -10.72
N ALA A 307 32.51 11.36 -11.28
CA ALA A 307 31.99 10.14 -10.68
C ALA A 307 33.04 9.02 -10.64
N HIS A 308 32.88 8.07 -9.72
CA HIS A 308 33.58 6.78 -9.83
C HIS A 308 33.02 6.00 -11.02
N GLU A 309 33.87 5.30 -11.77
CA GLU A 309 33.44 4.47 -12.92
C GLU A 309 32.29 3.52 -12.55
N GLY A 310 32.41 2.78 -11.43
CA GLY A 310 31.35 1.88 -10.96
C GLY A 310 30.07 2.59 -10.51
N CYS A 311 30.18 3.83 -10.00
CA CYS A 311 29.00 4.63 -9.67
C CYS A 311 28.28 5.09 -10.95
N ASN A 312 29.04 5.57 -11.94
CA ASN A 312 28.54 6.02 -13.23
C ASN A 312 27.77 4.91 -13.98
N ILE A 313 28.35 3.70 -14.06
CA ILE A 313 27.71 2.54 -14.71
C ILE A 313 26.37 2.15 -14.05
N ASN A 314 26.21 2.43 -12.75
CA ASN A 314 24.99 2.16 -11.99
C ASN A 314 24.03 3.38 -11.94
N TYR A 315 24.46 4.54 -12.44
CA TYR A 315 23.69 5.78 -12.45
C TYR A 315 23.13 6.03 -13.84
N LYS A 316 22.24 5.14 -14.26
CA LYS A 316 21.67 5.09 -15.61
C LYS A 316 20.17 5.32 -15.59
N ASP A 317 19.68 5.97 -16.63
CA ASP A 317 18.28 6.33 -16.78
C ASP A 317 17.38 5.09 -16.79
N ALA A 318 16.23 5.20 -16.13
CA ALA A 318 15.29 4.10 -16.05
C ALA A 318 14.51 4.00 -17.37
N HIS A 319 14.65 2.88 -18.08
CA HIS A 319 13.77 2.54 -19.22
C HIS A 319 12.39 2.02 -18.77
N THR A 320 11.99 2.33 -17.55
CA THR A 320 10.67 1.98 -17.01
C THR A 320 9.86 3.25 -16.92
N ILE A 321 8.83 3.35 -17.74
CA ILE A 321 7.93 4.50 -17.73
C ILE A 321 6.81 4.21 -16.71
N PRO A 322 6.72 4.96 -15.60
CA PRO A 322 5.61 4.83 -14.68
C PRO A 322 4.32 5.35 -15.34
N VAL A 323 3.27 4.54 -15.30
CA VAL A 323 1.89 4.95 -15.62
C VAL A 323 1.14 5.05 -14.30
N ILE A 324 0.68 6.25 -13.98
CA ILE A 324 0.27 6.63 -12.64
C ILE A 324 -1.22 6.89 -12.66
N PHE A 325 -1.95 6.06 -11.93
CA PHE A 325 -3.38 6.23 -11.66
C PHE A 325 -3.56 6.50 -10.17
N HIS A 326 -4.51 7.35 -9.81
CA HIS A 326 -4.85 7.58 -8.42
C HIS A 326 -5.90 6.58 -7.95
N ASN A 327 -5.63 5.89 -6.84
CA ASN A 327 -6.49 4.83 -6.29
C ASN A 327 -6.71 3.65 -7.26
N LEU A 328 -5.69 3.32 -8.08
CA LEU A 328 -5.72 2.20 -9.02
C LEU A 328 -6.10 0.88 -8.35
N SER A 329 -5.59 0.61 -7.15
CA SER A 329 -5.85 -0.66 -6.42
C SER A 329 -7.26 -0.75 -5.86
N GLY A 330 -7.95 0.39 -5.75
CA GLY A 330 -9.31 0.52 -5.23
C GLY A 330 -10.37 0.59 -6.32
N TYR A 331 -10.02 1.14 -7.48
CA TYR A 331 -10.81 1.08 -8.72
C TYR A 331 -10.64 -0.29 -9.41
N ASP A 332 -11.45 -0.58 -10.43
CA ASP A 332 -11.44 -1.85 -11.15
C ASP A 332 -10.20 -2.01 -12.05
N ALA A 333 -9.00 -2.04 -11.44
CA ALA A 333 -7.73 -2.37 -12.08
C ALA A 333 -7.80 -3.66 -12.91
N HIS A 334 -8.74 -4.56 -12.63
CA HIS A 334 -8.96 -5.77 -13.41
C HIS A 334 -9.30 -5.46 -14.88
N PHE A 335 -10.14 -4.46 -15.18
CA PHE A 335 -10.47 -4.12 -16.57
C PHE A 335 -9.30 -3.46 -17.28
N ILE A 336 -8.65 -2.49 -16.63
CA ILE A 336 -7.46 -1.81 -17.14
C ILE A 336 -6.36 -2.84 -17.46
N VAL A 337 -6.09 -3.77 -16.54
CA VAL A 337 -5.11 -4.83 -16.75
C VAL A 337 -5.52 -5.74 -17.89
N ASN A 338 -6.78 -6.16 -17.98
CA ASN A 338 -7.24 -7.07 -19.03
C ASN A 338 -7.12 -6.43 -20.42
N ASP A 339 -7.63 -5.21 -20.60
CA ASP A 339 -7.60 -4.53 -21.90
C ASP A 339 -6.16 -4.16 -22.29
N ILE A 340 -5.35 -3.64 -21.37
CA ILE A 340 -3.94 -3.32 -21.68
C ILE A 340 -3.12 -4.60 -21.94
N ALA A 341 -3.36 -5.68 -21.19
CA ALA A 341 -2.65 -6.95 -21.40
C ALA A 341 -2.99 -7.61 -22.74
N THR A 342 -4.23 -7.47 -23.20
CA THR A 342 -4.73 -8.05 -24.45
C THR A 342 -4.32 -7.23 -25.68
N HIS A 343 -4.39 -5.90 -25.60
CA HIS A 343 -4.13 -5.01 -26.74
C HIS A 343 -2.64 -4.70 -26.95
N ILE A 344 -1.83 -4.68 -25.90
CA ILE A 344 -0.37 -4.53 -26.01
C ILE A 344 0.26 -5.92 -26.05
N LYS A 345 1.13 -6.21 -27.02
CA LYS A 345 1.86 -7.50 -27.05
C LYS A 345 2.97 -7.53 -26.00
N GLY A 346 3.17 -8.70 -25.39
CA GLY A 346 4.29 -8.98 -24.49
C GLY A 346 3.90 -9.40 -23.07
N PRO A 347 4.85 -9.84 -22.25
CA PRO A 347 4.55 -10.40 -20.93
C PRO A 347 4.11 -9.31 -19.94
N VAL A 348 3.34 -9.74 -18.94
CA VAL A 348 2.89 -8.89 -17.83
C VAL A 348 3.45 -9.46 -16.52
N ASP A 349 4.22 -8.65 -15.81
CA ASP A 349 4.63 -8.96 -14.44
C ASP A 349 3.64 -8.35 -13.46
N LEU A 350 3.07 -9.18 -12.58
CA LEU A 350 2.12 -8.77 -11.57
C LEU A 350 2.77 -8.78 -10.20
N LEU A 351 2.56 -7.72 -9.41
CA LEU A 351 2.81 -7.72 -7.97
C LEU A 351 1.45 -7.74 -7.24
N PRO A 352 0.82 -8.91 -7.05
CA PRO A 352 -0.52 -9.01 -6.47
C PRO A 352 -0.53 -8.80 -4.94
N ILE A 353 -1.61 -8.22 -4.43
CA ILE A 353 -1.99 -8.29 -3.01
C ILE A 353 -3.03 -9.40 -2.80
N THR A 354 -4.03 -9.45 -3.68
CA THR A 354 -5.07 -10.49 -3.74
C THR A 354 -5.30 -10.87 -5.20
N LYS A 355 -6.25 -11.79 -5.47
CA LYS A 355 -6.67 -12.11 -6.86
C LYS A 355 -7.30 -10.91 -7.60
N GLU A 356 -7.75 -9.90 -6.87
CA GLU A 356 -8.51 -8.76 -7.42
C GLU A 356 -7.76 -7.42 -7.24
N LYS A 357 -6.74 -7.36 -6.37
CA LYS A 357 -6.00 -6.14 -6.05
C LYS A 357 -4.52 -6.32 -6.34
N TYR A 358 -3.96 -5.40 -7.13
CA TYR A 358 -2.55 -5.39 -7.53
C TYR A 358 -1.83 -4.19 -6.93
N ILE A 359 -0.59 -4.38 -6.45
CA ILE A 359 0.28 -3.29 -5.98
C ILE A 359 0.74 -2.43 -7.15
N SER A 360 1.18 -3.12 -8.19
CA SER A 360 1.62 -2.58 -9.47
C SER A 360 1.66 -3.73 -10.45
N PHE A 361 1.51 -3.44 -11.73
CA PHE A 361 1.79 -4.39 -12.79
C PHE A 361 2.71 -3.74 -13.82
N THR A 362 3.55 -4.55 -14.45
CA THR A 362 4.50 -4.08 -15.45
C THR A 362 4.19 -4.75 -16.76
N LYS A 363 3.88 -3.96 -17.78
CA LYS A 363 3.74 -4.44 -19.15
C LYS A 363 5.09 -4.30 -19.86
N HIS A 364 5.61 -5.43 -20.33
CA HIS A 364 6.77 -5.45 -21.21
C HIS A 364 6.29 -5.43 -22.66
N LEU A 365 6.98 -4.66 -23.48
CA LEU A 365 6.79 -4.66 -24.93
C LEU A 365 7.84 -5.62 -25.53
N ASN A 366 7.46 -6.45 -26.49
CA ASN A 366 8.35 -7.47 -27.06
C ASN A 366 9.59 -6.87 -27.75
N ASP A 367 9.42 -5.71 -28.40
CA ASP A 367 10.43 -5.14 -29.30
C ASP A 367 11.05 -3.84 -28.75
N ALA A 368 10.59 -3.35 -27.61
CA ALA A 368 11.10 -2.11 -27.00
C ALA A 368 11.96 -2.43 -25.77
N ARG A 369 13.07 -1.69 -25.60
CA ARG A 369 13.87 -1.72 -24.36
C ARG A 369 13.15 -1.10 -23.15
N ILE A 370 11.89 -0.70 -23.35
CA ILE A 370 11.05 0.04 -22.43
C ILE A 370 9.97 -0.90 -21.89
N LYS A 371 9.57 -0.61 -20.65
CA LYS A 371 8.40 -1.23 -20.04
C LYS A 371 7.54 -0.20 -19.34
N PHE A 372 6.24 -0.39 -19.38
CA PHE A 372 5.28 0.43 -18.63
C PHE A 372 5.03 -0.19 -17.28
N ARG A 373 5.20 0.60 -16.21
CA ARG A 373 4.89 0.15 -14.85
C ARG A 373 3.72 0.94 -14.30
N PHE A 374 2.59 0.28 -14.15
CA PHE A 374 1.37 0.86 -13.62
C PHE A 374 1.44 0.91 -12.10
N ILE A 375 1.30 2.09 -11.53
CA ILE A 375 1.42 2.33 -10.10
C ILE A 375 0.24 3.14 -9.57
N ASP A 376 -0.10 2.87 -8.31
CA ASP A 376 -1.17 3.54 -7.58
C ASP A 376 -0.62 4.70 -6.75
N SER A 377 -0.98 5.93 -7.12
CA SER A 377 -0.52 7.12 -6.40
C SER A 377 -1.10 7.29 -5.01
N PHE A 378 -2.25 6.70 -4.72
CA PHE A 378 -2.86 6.77 -3.40
C PHE A 378 -2.00 6.11 -2.32
N ARG A 379 -1.09 5.21 -2.71
CA ARG A 379 -0.19 4.51 -1.77
C ARG A 379 0.94 5.39 -1.23
N PHE A 380 1.25 6.48 -1.91
CA PHE A 380 2.24 7.47 -1.46
C PHE A 380 1.62 8.86 -1.23
N LEU A 381 0.44 9.12 -1.78
CA LEU A 381 -0.40 10.29 -1.52
C LEU A 381 -1.76 9.83 -0.98
N ALA A 382 -1.81 9.46 0.31
CA ALA A 382 -2.98 8.87 0.96
C ALA A 382 -4.09 9.91 1.27
N SER A 383 -4.54 10.64 0.25
CA SER A 383 -5.62 11.61 0.32
C SER A 383 -6.39 11.64 -1.00
N SER A 384 -7.64 12.10 -0.98
CA SER A 384 -8.43 12.21 -2.21
C SER A 384 -7.83 13.26 -3.17
N LEU A 385 -8.04 13.06 -4.48
CA LEU A 385 -7.64 14.06 -5.48
C LEU A 385 -8.19 15.45 -5.17
N ASP A 386 -9.43 15.55 -4.72
CA ASP A 386 -10.08 16.80 -4.29
C ASP A 386 -9.29 17.54 -3.20
N LYS A 387 -8.81 16.81 -2.19
CA LYS A 387 -7.99 17.41 -1.14
C LYS A 387 -6.60 17.76 -1.65
N LEU A 388 -6.00 16.91 -2.49
CA LEU A 388 -4.68 17.16 -3.07
C LEU A 388 -4.69 18.38 -3.99
N SER A 389 -5.70 18.53 -4.84
CA SER A 389 -5.86 19.68 -5.74
C SER A 389 -6.17 20.97 -4.98
N SER A 390 -6.85 20.89 -3.82
CA SER A 390 -7.13 22.08 -3.00
C SER A 390 -5.89 22.80 -2.48
N TYR A 391 -4.73 22.12 -2.45
CA TYR A 391 -3.44 22.72 -2.07
C TYR A 391 -2.72 23.40 -3.24
N LEU A 392 -3.21 23.24 -4.48
CA LEU A 392 -2.63 23.86 -5.66
C LEU A 392 -3.15 25.30 -5.79
N THR A 393 -2.22 26.24 -5.87
CA THR A 393 -2.50 27.65 -6.16
C THR A 393 -2.55 27.94 -7.66
N GLU A 394 -1.84 27.12 -8.45
CA GLU A 394 -1.69 27.31 -9.89
C GLU A 394 -1.93 25.99 -10.63
N TYR A 395 -2.43 26.10 -11.86
CA TYR A 395 -2.80 24.96 -12.71
C TYR A 395 -2.14 25.08 -14.10
N PRO A 396 -0.80 25.12 -14.21
CA PRO A 396 -0.11 25.40 -15.47
C PRO A 396 -0.44 24.37 -16.56
N ASN A 397 -0.54 23.08 -16.18
CA ASN A 397 -0.89 22.01 -17.12
C ASN A 397 -2.33 22.12 -17.63
N LEU A 398 -3.27 22.59 -16.79
CA LEU A 398 -4.64 22.82 -17.21
C LEU A 398 -4.73 24.08 -18.07
N ARG A 399 -3.99 25.14 -17.70
CA ARG A 399 -3.97 26.40 -18.44
C ARG A 399 -3.37 26.24 -19.84
N SER A 400 -2.37 25.38 -20.01
CA SER A 400 -1.79 25.11 -21.33
C SER A 400 -2.78 24.42 -22.28
N GLN A 401 -3.79 23.71 -21.77
CA GLN A 401 -4.84 23.10 -22.59
C GLN A 401 -5.95 24.09 -22.97
N TYR A 402 -6.20 25.09 -22.12
CA TYR A 402 -7.27 26.08 -22.29
C TYR A 402 -6.69 27.49 -22.41
N THR A 403 -5.67 27.67 -23.25
CA THR A 403 -4.96 28.94 -23.44
C THR A 403 -5.85 30.07 -23.95
N SER A 404 -6.87 29.74 -24.73
CA SER A 404 -7.84 30.70 -25.27
C SER A 404 -8.97 31.05 -24.31
N LEU A 405 -9.06 30.41 -23.13
CA LEU A 405 -10.16 30.62 -22.19
C LEU A 405 -9.87 31.86 -21.32
N PRO A 406 -10.82 32.82 -21.21
CA PRO A 406 -10.68 33.97 -20.33
C PRO A 406 -10.50 33.56 -18.86
N GLU A 407 -9.76 34.36 -18.08
CA GLU A 407 -9.45 34.08 -16.67
C GLU A 407 -10.70 33.83 -15.81
N GLU A 408 -11.75 34.63 -16.05
CA GLU A 408 -13.03 34.55 -15.35
C GLU A 408 -13.68 33.17 -15.51
N ASN A 409 -13.56 32.58 -16.70
CA ASN A 409 -14.09 31.26 -17.00
C ASN A 409 -13.13 30.15 -16.59
N PHE A 410 -11.81 30.40 -16.65
CA PHE A 410 -10.80 29.42 -16.24
C PHE A 410 -10.91 29.06 -14.76
N HIS A 411 -11.25 30.03 -13.90
CA HIS A 411 -11.51 29.77 -12.48
C HIS A 411 -12.69 28.81 -12.23
N LEU A 412 -13.58 28.58 -13.21
CA LEU A 412 -14.61 27.54 -13.08
C LEU A 412 -14.02 26.13 -13.24
N LEU A 413 -12.99 25.96 -14.09
CA LEU A 413 -12.31 24.68 -14.31
C LEU A 413 -11.46 24.23 -13.12
N THR A 414 -11.06 25.15 -12.24
CA THR A 414 -10.28 24.84 -11.03
C THR A 414 -11.15 24.39 -9.86
N LYS A 415 -12.47 24.53 -9.96
CA LYS A 415 -13.42 24.12 -8.92
C LYS A 415 -13.75 22.64 -9.06
N LYS A 416 -14.06 22.02 -7.91
CA LYS A 416 -14.56 20.66 -7.88
C LYS A 416 -15.90 20.55 -8.60
N GLY A 417 -15.94 19.81 -9.69
CA GLY A 417 -17.16 19.39 -10.35
C GLY A 417 -17.93 18.31 -9.58
N ILE A 418 -19.23 18.18 -9.85
CA ILE A 418 -20.06 17.05 -9.40
C ILE A 418 -20.47 16.28 -10.65
N MET A 419 -20.10 15.00 -10.70
CA MET A 419 -20.47 14.10 -11.78
C MET A 419 -21.66 13.21 -11.36
N PRO A 420 -22.75 13.11 -12.14
CA PRO A 420 -23.91 12.31 -11.78
C PRO A 420 -23.68 10.83 -12.14
N TYR A 421 -22.81 10.14 -11.40
CA TYR A 421 -22.40 8.76 -11.71
C TYR A 421 -23.58 7.79 -11.87
N ASP A 422 -24.62 7.91 -11.03
CA ASP A 422 -25.83 7.06 -11.09
C ASP A 422 -26.69 7.29 -12.34
N TYR A 423 -26.60 8.47 -12.95
CA TYR A 423 -27.29 8.83 -14.19
C TYR A 423 -26.53 8.31 -15.42
N ILE A 424 -25.20 8.22 -15.32
CA ILE A 424 -24.32 7.81 -16.40
C ILE A 424 -24.25 6.28 -16.43
N ASP A 425 -25.33 5.67 -16.92
CA ASP A 425 -25.47 4.22 -17.05
C ASP A 425 -25.16 3.68 -18.46
N SER A 426 -24.99 4.58 -19.42
CA SER A 426 -24.85 4.26 -20.83
C SER A 426 -24.11 5.36 -21.60
N PHE A 427 -23.51 4.97 -22.72
CA PHE A 427 -22.73 5.88 -23.56
C PHE A 427 -23.55 7.05 -24.13
N ILE A 428 -24.85 6.83 -24.37
CA ILE A 428 -25.76 7.83 -24.94
C ILE A 428 -25.80 9.08 -24.04
N LYS A 429 -25.66 8.92 -22.71
CA LYS A 429 -25.69 10.02 -21.74
C LYS A 429 -24.56 11.03 -21.93
N PHE A 430 -23.43 10.62 -22.50
CA PHE A 430 -22.31 11.54 -22.80
C PHE A 430 -22.52 12.37 -24.08
N THR A 431 -23.52 12.03 -24.88
CA THR A 431 -23.87 12.76 -26.11
C THR A 431 -25.01 13.75 -25.91
N GLU A 432 -25.61 13.78 -24.71
CA GLU A 432 -26.65 14.75 -24.37
C GLU A 432 -26.07 16.17 -24.33
N THR A 433 -26.79 17.13 -24.91
CA THR A 433 -26.36 18.53 -25.00
C THR A 433 -26.92 19.42 -23.88
N SER A 434 -27.73 18.85 -22.99
CA SER A 434 -28.33 19.52 -21.85
C SER A 434 -27.97 18.81 -20.56
N LEU A 435 -27.78 19.58 -19.48
CA LEU A 435 -27.55 19.01 -18.16
C LEU A 435 -28.75 18.16 -17.72
N PRO A 436 -28.51 17.00 -17.08
CA PRO A 436 -29.60 16.21 -16.52
C PRO A 436 -30.24 16.94 -15.33
N PRO A 437 -31.49 16.61 -14.97
CA PRO A 437 -32.17 17.21 -13.82
C PRO A 437 -31.34 17.09 -12.53
N ILE A 438 -31.45 18.06 -11.62
CA ILE A 438 -30.66 18.09 -10.36
C ILE A 438 -30.86 16.83 -9.50
N GLU A 439 -32.01 16.19 -9.61
CA GLU A 439 -32.35 14.93 -8.96
C GLU A 439 -31.44 13.77 -9.41
N SER A 440 -30.92 13.85 -10.63
CA SER A 440 -30.00 12.88 -11.22
C SER A 440 -28.58 12.98 -10.66
N PHE A 441 -28.26 14.08 -9.95
CA PHE A 441 -27.00 14.28 -9.24
C PHE A 441 -27.06 13.80 -7.78
N TYR A 442 -28.13 13.09 -7.40
CA TYR A 442 -28.22 12.48 -6.07
C TYR A 442 -27.12 11.43 -5.90
N ASN A 443 -26.29 11.61 -4.87
CA ASN A 443 -25.20 10.69 -4.58
C ASN A 443 -25.71 9.59 -3.64
N LYS A 444 -25.95 8.39 -4.17
CA LYS A 444 -26.38 7.23 -3.36
C LYS A 444 -25.30 6.67 -2.44
N LEU A 445 -24.01 6.92 -2.72
CA LEU A 445 -22.92 6.46 -1.86
C LEU A 445 -22.87 7.24 -0.54
N ASP A 446 -23.17 8.55 -0.60
CA ASP A 446 -23.16 9.45 0.56
C ASP A 446 -24.56 9.81 1.08
N ASP A 447 -25.61 9.27 0.45
CA ASP A 447 -27.04 9.52 0.72
C ASP A 447 -27.39 11.02 0.79
N LYS A 448 -26.84 11.81 -0.14
CA LYS A 448 -26.94 13.28 -0.12
C LYS A 448 -27.40 13.86 -1.47
N PRO A 449 -28.33 14.84 -1.45
CA PRO A 449 -28.68 15.58 -2.66
C PRO A 449 -27.57 16.53 -3.09
N CYS A 450 -27.50 16.83 -4.38
CA CYS A 450 -26.59 17.83 -4.93
C CYS A 450 -27.02 19.24 -4.46
N PRO A 451 -26.14 20.01 -3.77
CA PRO A 451 -26.45 21.39 -3.42
C PRO A 451 -26.69 22.23 -4.69
N ARG A 452 -27.78 22.99 -4.74
CA ARG A 452 -28.16 23.81 -5.93
C ARG A 452 -27.05 24.74 -6.41
N ARG A 453 -26.23 25.27 -5.48
CA ARG A 453 -25.05 26.09 -5.80
C ARG A 453 -23.97 25.38 -6.63
N HIS A 454 -23.85 24.05 -6.51
CA HIS A 454 -22.89 23.26 -7.29
C HIS A 454 -23.47 22.88 -8.67
N TYR A 455 -24.79 22.72 -8.77
CA TYR A 455 -25.48 22.50 -10.04
C TYR A 455 -25.41 23.73 -10.97
N LEU A 456 -25.52 24.94 -10.41
CA LEU A 456 -25.45 26.20 -11.18
C LEU A 456 -24.04 26.59 -11.67
N ILE A 457 -23.00 25.84 -11.28
CA ILE A 457 -21.62 26.05 -11.73
C ILE A 457 -21.34 25.33 -13.05
N PHE A 458 -22.24 24.42 -13.47
CA PHE A 458 -22.12 23.61 -14.69
C PHE A 458 -22.83 24.22 -15.89
#